data_AF-A0A2J7ZIX1-F1
#
_entry.id   AF-A0A2J7ZIX1-F1
#
_cell.length_a   1.000
_cell.length_b   1.000
_cell.length_c   1.000
_cell.angle_alpha   90.00
_cell.angle_beta   90.00
_cell.angle_gamma   90.00
#
_symmetry.space_group_name_H-M   'P 1'
#
loop_
_entity.id
_entity.type
_entity.pdbx_description
1 polymer ?
#
loop_
_entity_poly.entity_id
_entity_poly.type
_entity_poly.pdbx_seq_one_letter_code
_entity_poly.pdbx_strand_id
1 'polypeptide(L)'
;PRVSRAAAGALAEFGSVSRYCYQHCPVPLLLLPSPELQAEAAAVAARRAPAPPAAPPPRPPAADEILLVVNHLEELAAVWQWLLDNCARKGDKLSIWHVAGPSLSGMPSLPTALSTQMRRRGLGEVSFSHLYSSTGDNQDMAEQVCQMAERSPACKLVVLLNYSRRGLVQEALYGSIASHLSRHCPKPLLLLQQPE
;
A
#
# COMPACT_ATOMS: atom_id res chain seq x y z
N PRO A 1 -6.86 28.30 -14.86
CA PRO A 1 -6.41 27.60 -13.65
C PRO A 1 -7.41 26.50 -13.24
N ARG A 2 -7.21 25.27 -13.75
CA ARG A 2 -7.94 24.10 -13.27
C ARG A 2 -7.25 23.65 -11.98
N VAL A 3 -7.82 23.99 -10.84
CA VAL A 3 -7.44 23.37 -9.57
C VAL A 3 -7.84 21.89 -9.72
N SER A 4 -6.86 21.00 -9.89
CA SER A 4 -7.09 19.58 -9.71
C SER A 4 -7.56 19.41 -8.27
N ARG A 5 -8.83 19.06 -8.07
CA ARG A 5 -9.27 18.49 -6.79
C ARG A 5 -8.43 17.24 -6.59
N ALA A 6 -7.37 17.34 -5.80
CA ALA A 6 -6.73 16.16 -5.24
C ALA A 6 -7.83 15.44 -4.47
N ALA A 7 -8.16 14.22 -4.89
CA ALA A 7 -9.14 13.40 -4.19
C ALA A 7 -8.74 13.37 -2.71
N ALA A 8 -9.64 13.86 -1.87
CA ALA A 8 -9.45 13.89 -0.43
C ALA A 8 -9.51 12.44 0.04
N GLY A 9 -8.40 11.74 0.24
CA GLY A 9 -8.39 10.32 0.59
C GLY A 9 -8.87 10.01 2.00
N ALA A 10 -8.72 8.75 2.42
CA ALA A 10 -9.45 8.15 3.53
C ALA A 10 -9.57 9.04 4.79
N LEU A 11 -8.47 9.57 5.33
CA LEU A 11 -8.42 10.37 6.56
C LEU A 11 -8.67 11.87 6.39
N ALA A 12 -8.96 12.38 5.20
CA ALA A 12 -9.34 13.79 5.07
C ALA A 12 -10.55 14.14 5.98
N GLU A 13 -11.39 13.14 6.27
CA GLU A 13 -12.59 13.26 7.12
C GLU A 13 -12.36 12.89 8.60
N PHE A 14 -11.29 12.18 8.93
CA PHE A 14 -11.18 11.42 10.19
C PHE A 14 -10.55 12.19 11.37
N GLY A 15 -10.19 13.47 11.15
CA GLY A 15 -9.78 14.40 12.20
C GLY A 15 -8.59 13.96 13.05
N SER A 16 -8.47 14.54 14.26
CA SER A 16 -7.37 14.31 15.19
C SER A 16 -7.38 12.93 15.86
N VAL A 17 -8.54 12.29 15.98
CA VAL A 17 -8.68 10.98 16.65
C VAL A 17 -7.96 9.89 15.87
N SER A 18 -8.13 9.84 14.55
CA SER A 18 -7.47 8.80 13.74
C SER A 18 -5.97 9.00 13.67
N ARG A 19 -5.50 10.26 13.71
CA ARG A 19 -4.08 10.57 13.86
C ARG A 19 -3.54 10.08 15.20
N TYR A 20 -4.28 10.29 16.29
CA TYR A 20 -3.89 9.81 17.61
C TYR A 20 -3.85 8.28 17.66
N CYS A 21 -4.87 7.59 17.16
CA CYS A 21 -4.88 6.13 17.06
C CYS A 21 -3.69 5.63 16.25
N TYR A 22 -3.44 6.21 15.08
CA TYR A 22 -2.28 5.88 14.24
C TYR A 22 -0.94 5.98 15.00
N GLN A 23 -0.76 7.00 15.83
CA GLN A 23 0.49 7.22 16.56
C GLN A 23 0.64 6.35 17.82
N HIS A 24 -0.47 6.02 18.48
CA HIS A 24 -0.45 5.48 19.84
C HIS A 24 -1.06 4.09 19.99
N CYS A 25 -1.83 3.61 19.01
CA CYS A 25 -2.49 2.31 19.11
C CYS A 25 -1.45 1.20 18.97
N PRO A 26 -1.42 0.21 19.89
CA PRO A 26 -0.47 -0.91 19.83
C PRO A 26 -0.92 -2.04 18.90
N VAL A 27 -2.10 -1.91 18.28
CA VAL A 27 -2.68 -2.95 17.41
C VAL A 27 -2.76 -2.47 15.97
N PRO A 28 -2.81 -3.39 14.98
CA PRO A 28 -3.11 -3.07 13.59
C PRO A 28 -4.34 -2.18 13.43
N LEU A 29 -4.25 -1.16 12.58
CA LEU A 29 -5.35 -0.23 12.30
C LEU A 29 -5.78 -0.32 10.84
N LEU A 30 -7.05 -0.63 10.61
CA LEU A 30 -7.65 -0.59 9.29
C LEU A 30 -8.40 0.74 9.10
N LEU A 31 -7.95 1.54 8.14
CA LEU A 31 -8.57 2.78 7.74
C LEU A 31 -9.36 2.54 6.45
N LEU A 32 -10.65 2.81 6.50
CA LEU A 32 -11.55 2.63 5.38
C LEU A 32 -11.84 4.00 4.74
N PRO A 33 -11.55 4.19 3.44
CA PRO A 33 -11.98 5.40 2.74
C PRO A 33 -13.50 5.47 2.66
N SER A 34 -14.04 6.67 2.57
CA SER A 34 -15.48 6.88 2.37
C SER A 34 -15.96 6.18 1.09
N PRO A 35 -17.22 5.70 1.05
CA PRO A 35 -17.75 5.00 -0.12
C PRO A 35 -17.72 5.87 -1.39
N GLU A 36 -17.84 7.19 -1.25
CA GLU A 36 -17.74 8.15 -2.35
C GLU A 36 -16.35 8.14 -3.00
N LEU A 37 -15.29 8.14 -2.18
CA LEU A 37 -13.91 8.04 -2.67
C LEU A 37 -13.61 6.70 -3.32
N GLN A 38 -14.16 5.62 -2.75
CA GLN A 38 -14.02 4.29 -3.34
C GLN A 38 -14.68 4.24 -4.73
N ALA A 39 -15.87 4.84 -4.88
CA ALA A 39 -16.58 4.92 -6.14
C ALA A 39 -15.84 5.78 -7.17
N GLU A 40 -15.29 6.93 -6.76
CA GLU A 40 -14.50 7.81 -7.64
C GLU A 40 -13.24 7.09 -8.16
N ALA A 41 -12.49 6.44 -7.27
CA ALA A 41 -11.31 5.69 -7.64
C ALA A 41 -11.63 4.50 -8.56
N ALA A 42 -12.74 3.79 -8.31
CA ALA A 42 -13.22 2.75 -9.19
C ALA A 42 -13.57 3.30 -10.60
N ALA A 43 -14.18 4.49 -10.67
CA ALA A 43 -14.49 5.14 -11.94
C ALA A 43 -13.22 5.60 -12.69
N VAL A 44 -12.20 6.12 -11.99
CA VAL A 44 -10.90 6.47 -12.60
C VAL A 44 -10.19 5.23 -13.14
N ALA A 45 -10.15 4.15 -12.35
CA ALA A 45 -9.59 2.87 -12.79
C ALA A 45 -10.31 2.33 -14.03
N ALA A 46 -11.65 2.40 -14.06
CA ALA A 46 -12.44 1.97 -15.21
C ALA A 46 -12.17 2.80 -16.47
N ARG A 47 -11.98 4.13 -16.34
CA ARG A 47 -11.67 5.02 -17.49
C ARG A 47 -10.27 4.79 -18.07
N ARG A 48 -9.33 4.34 -17.24
CA ARG A 48 -7.94 4.09 -17.64
C ARG A 48 -7.68 2.65 -18.06
N ALA A 49 -8.65 1.76 -17.86
CA ALA A 49 -8.58 0.41 -18.41
C ALA A 49 -8.50 0.49 -19.94
N PRO A 50 -7.60 -0.26 -20.59
CA PRO A 50 -7.52 -0.30 -22.04
C PRO A 50 -8.88 -0.75 -22.62
N ALA A 51 -9.30 -0.12 -23.73
CA ALA A 51 -10.54 -0.48 -24.42
C ALA A 51 -10.56 -1.99 -24.68
N PRO A 52 -11.66 -2.70 -24.32
CA PRO A 52 -11.69 -4.15 -24.42
C PRO A 52 -11.50 -4.55 -25.88
N PRO A 53 -10.51 -5.40 -26.24
CA PRO A 53 -10.56 -6.09 -27.51
C PRO A 53 -11.81 -6.99 -27.55
N ALA A 54 -12.31 -7.26 -28.76
CA ALA A 54 -13.48 -8.10 -29.01
C ALA A 54 -13.48 -9.37 -28.13
N ALA A 55 -14.65 -9.67 -27.56
CA ALA A 55 -14.92 -10.61 -26.47
C ALA A 55 -13.94 -11.81 -26.37
N PRO A 56 -13.03 -11.83 -25.39
CA PRO A 56 -12.35 -13.04 -24.96
C PRO A 56 -13.26 -13.87 -24.04
N PRO A 57 -12.99 -15.19 -23.86
CA PRO A 57 -13.78 -16.10 -23.01
C PRO A 57 -13.90 -15.58 -21.56
N PRO A 58 -14.87 -16.07 -20.77
CA PRO A 58 -15.11 -15.62 -19.40
C PRO A 58 -13.81 -15.67 -18.59
N ARG A 59 -13.26 -14.47 -18.34
CA ARG A 59 -12.03 -14.29 -17.58
C ARG A 59 -12.31 -14.79 -16.15
N PRO A 60 -11.47 -15.65 -15.56
CA PRO A 60 -11.62 -16.02 -14.16
C PRO A 60 -11.67 -14.74 -13.30
N PRO A 61 -12.35 -14.76 -12.14
CA PRO A 61 -12.41 -13.59 -11.27
C PRO A 61 -11.00 -13.06 -11.06
N ALA A 62 -10.80 -11.77 -11.36
CA ALA A 62 -9.49 -11.16 -11.24
C ALA A 62 -9.00 -11.39 -9.82
N ALA A 63 -7.85 -12.05 -9.67
CA ALA A 63 -7.25 -12.28 -8.37
C ALA A 63 -7.07 -10.94 -7.66
N ASP A 64 -7.61 -10.82 -6.45
CA ASP A 64 -7.45 -9.62 -5.65
C ASP A 64 -5.97 -9.41 -5.37
N GLU A 65 -5.54 -8.15 -5.41
CA GLU A 65 -4.18 -7.75 -5.13
C GLU A 65 -4.11 -7.07 -3.76
N ILE A 66 -3.09 -7.45 -2.99
CA ILE A 66 -2.69 -6.75 -1.77
C ILE A 66 -1.38 -6.04 -2.08
N LEU A 67 -1.32 -4.74 -1.81
CA LEU A 67 -0.11 -3.93 -1.97
C LEU A 67 0.56 -3.75 -0.60
N LEU A 68 1.72 -4.34 -0.40
CA LEU A 68 2.51 -4.19 0.82
C LEU A 68 3.65 -3.20 0.60
N VAL A 69 3.60 -2.05 1.28
CA VAL A 69 4.62 -1.01 1.24
C VAL A 69 5.51 -1.13 2.47
N VAL A 70 6.82 -1.31 2.24
CA VAL A 70 7.83 -1.46 3.31
C VAL A 70 8.95 -0.47 3.14
N ASN A 71 9.43 0.10 4.25
CA ASN A 71 10.56 1.03 4.25
C ASN A 71 11.89 0.33 4.58
N HIS A 72 11.84 -0.70 5.44
CA HIS A 72 13.01 -1.47 5.84
C HIS A 72 12.79 -2.96 5.58
N LEU A 73 13.67 -3.58 4.78
CA LEU A 73 13.55 -4.99 4.38
C LEU A 73 13.69 -5.98 5.53
N GLU A 74 14.44 -5.62 6.57
CA GLU A 74 14.67 -6.47 7.76
C GLU A 74 13.37 -6.82 8.50
N GLU A 75 12.35 -5.98 8.35
CA GLU A 75 11.07 -6.08 9.06
C GLU A 75 9.99 -6.73 8.23
N LEU A 76 10.24 -6.83 6.92
CA LEU A 76 9.35 -7.50 5.99
C LEU A 76 9.00 -8.89 6.51
N ALA A 77 9.99 -9.61 7.07
CA ALA A 77 9.89 -10.95 7.64
C ALA A 77 8.70 -11.13 8.62
N ALA A 78 8.54 -10.21 9.58
CA ALA A 78 7.50 -10.32 10.58
C ALA A 78 6.12 -9.93 10.01
N VAL A 79 6.10 -8.88 9.19
CA VAL A 79 4.87 -8.32 8.64
C VAL A 79 4.26 -9.18 7.55
N TRP A 80 5.07 -9.77 6.68
CA TRP A 80 4.55 -10.61 5.61
C TRP A 80 3.84 -11.84 6.21
N GLN A 81 4.39 -12.46 7.26
CA GLN A 81 3.77 -13.63 7.89
C GLN A 81 2.40 -13.26 8.48
N TRP A 82 2.33 -12.14 9.21
CA TRP A 82 1.07 -11.63 9.74
C TRP A 82 0.06 -11.34 8.63
N LEU A 83 0.49 -10.69 7.54
CA LEU A 83 -0.36 -10.36 6.39
C LEU A 83 -0.94 -11.62 5.77
N LEU A 84 -0.15 -12.68 5.65
CA LEU A 84 -0.63 -13.95 5.10
C LEU A 84 -1.66 -14.64 5.96
N ASP A 85 -1.45 -14.61 7.27
CA ASP A 85 -2.34 -15.32 8.19
C ASP A 85 -3.66 -14.56 8.38
N ASN A 86 -3.70 -13.25 8.13
CA ASN A 86 -4.87 -12.40 8.46
C ASN A 86 -5.57 -11.77 7.24
N CYS A 87 -4.86 -11.48 6.15
CA CYS A 87 -5.41 -10.71 5.02
C CYS A 87 -5.48 -11.50 3.72
N ALA A 88 -4.48 -12.33 3.45
CA ALA A 88 -4.35 -12.99 2.15
C ALA A 88 -5.22 -14.24 2.04
N ARG A 89 -5.86 -14.41 0.88
CA ARG A 89 -6.62 -15.61 0.51
C ARG A 89 -5.89 -16.39 -0.58
N LYS A 90 -6.25 -17.67 -0.74
CA LYS A 90 -5.72 -18.48 -1.84
C LYS A 90 -6.04 -17.82 -3.18
N GLY A 91 -5.04 -17.70 -4.04
CA GLY A 91 -5.14 -17.04 -5.33
C GLY A 91 -4.89 -15.53 -5.31
N ASP A 92 -4.86 -14.87 -4.14
CA ASP A 92 -4.54 -13.44 -4.06
C ASP A 92 -3.14 -13.18 -4.62
N LYS A 93 -2.98 -12.01 -5.27
CA LYS A 93 -1.68 -11.48 -5.67
C LYS A 93 -1.11 -10.61 -4.56
N LEU A 94 0.20 -10.67 -4.36
CA LEU A 94 0.91 -9.78 -3.45
C LEU A 94 1.93 -8.95 -4.23
N SER A 95 1.82 -7.63 -4.12
CA SER A 95 2.82 -6.70 -4.66
C SER A 95 3.57 -6.08 -3.49
N ILE A 96 4.87 -6.38 -3.38
CA ILE A 96 5.73 -5.89 -2.29
C ILE A 96 6.58 -4.75 -2.81
N TRP A 97 6.38 -3.56 -2.26
CA TRP A 97 7.06 -2.36 -2.70
C TRP A 97 7.97 -1.85 -1.62
N HIS A 98 9.26 -1.96 -1.88
CA HIS A 98 10.29 -1.48 -1.00
C HIS A 98 10.61 -0.02 -1.34
N VAL A 99 10.31 0.85 -0.40
CA VAL A 99 10.71 2.25 -0.40
C VAL A 99 12.20 2.29 -0.08
N ALA A 100 13.04 2.24 -1.11
CA ALA A 100 14.48 2.18 -0.94
C ALA A 100 15.03 3.60 -0.79
N GLY A 101 15.70 3.87 0.33
CA GLY A 101 16.69 4.93 0.38
C GLY A 101 17.87 4.61 -0.54
N PRO A 102 18.82 5.54 -0.73
CA PRO A 102 20.01 5.34 -1.58
C PRO A 102 20.91 4.15 -1.15
N SER A 103 20.62 3.53 0.00
CA SER A 103 21.30 2.36 0.53
C SER A 103 20.84 1.07 -0.17
N LEU A 104 21.61 0.64 -1.18
CA LEU A 104 21.50 -0.65 -1.88
C LEU A 104 21.93 -1.85 -1.00
N SER A 105 21.41 -1.99 0.23
CA SER A 105 21.56 -3.25 0.97
C SER A 105 20.58 -4.30 0.41
N GLY A 106 20.72 -4.61 -0.88
CA GLY A 106 19.94 -5.64 -1.54
C GLY A 106 20.39 -7.01 -1.03
N MET A 107 19.49 -7.73 -0.37
CA MET A 107 19.57 -9.19 -0.31
C MET A 107 18.99 -9.74 -1.63
N PRO A 108 19.81 -10.13 -2.62
CA PRO A 108 19.30 -10.56 -3.93
C PRO A 108 18.42 -11.83 -3.85
N SER A 109 18.51 -12.60 -2.77
CA SER A 109 17.75 -13.83 -2.54
C SER A 109 16.36 -13.63 -1.94
N LEU A 110 16.07 -12.46 -1.37
CA LEU A 110 14.83 -12.22 -0.62
C LEU A 110 13.57 -12.32 -1.50
N PRO A 111 13.52 -11.72 -2.72
CA PRO A 111 12.36 -11.89 -3.60
C PRO A 111 12.11 -13.36 -4.00
N THR A 112 13.18 -14.12 -4.25
CA THR A 112 13.10 -15.55 -4.61
C THR A 112 12.64 -16.41 -3.42
N ALA A 113 13.13 -16.11 -2.21
CA ALA A 113 12.71 -16.81 -1.00
C ALA A 113 11.22 -16.56 -0.71
N LEU A 114 10.80 -15.29 -0.76
CA LEU A 114 9.41 -14.89 -0.56
C LEU A 114 8.50 -15.57 -1.59
N SER A 115 8.77 -15.39 -2.88
CA SER A 115 7.96 -16.01 -3.95
C SER A 115 7.81 -17.52 -3.79
N THR A 116 8.87 -18.23 -3.41
CA THR A 116 8.82 -19.68 -3.13
C THR A 116 7.88 -20.00 -1.96
N GLN A 117 7.98 -19.23 -0.87
CA GLN A 117 7.13 -19.38 0.31
C GLN A 117 5.66 -19.06 0.01
N MET A 118 5.40 -18.05 -0.83
CA MET A 118 4.04 -17.64 -1.21
C MET A 118 3.36 -18.70 -2.08
N ARG A 119 4.10 -19.27 -3.03
CA ARG A 119 3.58 -20.37 -3.88
C ARG A 119 3.19 -21.58 -3.02
N ARG A 120 3.96 -21.89 -1.97
CA ARG A 120 3.63 -22.97 -1.02
C ARG A 120 2.33 -22.70 -0.24
N ARG A 121 1.97 -21.44 -0.01
CA ARG A 121 0.73 -21.04 0.67
C ARG A 121 -0.47 -20.94 -0.28
N GLY A 122 -0.27 -21.17 -1.59
CA GLY A 122 -1.34 -21.13 -2.59
C GLY A 122 -1.74 -19.70 -2.99
N LEU A 123 -0.86 -18.73 -2.80
CA LEU A 123 -1.03 -17.40 -3.40
C LEU A 123 -0.77 -17.45 -4.90
N GLY A 124 -1.34 -16.48 -5.62
CA GLY A 124 -1.18 -16.36 -7.06
C GLY A 124 0.21 -15.82 -7.41
N GLU A 125 0.25 -14.57 -7.85
CA GLU A 125 1.46 -13.91 -8.32
C GLU A 125 2.06 -13.01 -7.24
N VAL A 126 3.39 -12.98 -7.16
CA VAL A 126 4.14 -12.14 -6.24
C VAL A 126 5.04 -11.24 -7.05
N SER A 127 4.85 -9.93 -6.92
CA SER A 127 5.72 -8.95 -7.55
C SER A 127 6.53 -8.23 -6.48
N PHE A 128 7.77 -7.89 -6.83
CA PHE A 128 8.64 -7.09 -5.97
C PHE A 128 9.13 -5.90 -6.76
N SER A 129 8.90 -4.70 -6.22
CA SER A 129 9.24 -3.43 -6.86
C SER A 129 10.03 -2.55 -5.89
N HIS A 130 11.00 -1.82 -6.41
CA HIS A 130 11.67 -0.77 -5.68
C HIS A 130 11.05 0.57 -6.03
N LEU A 131 10.66 1.33 -5.02
CA LEU A 131 10.28 2.72 -5.18
C LEU A 131 11.48 3.60 -4.85
N TYR A 132 11.73 4.57 -5.73
CA TYR A 132 12.76 5.57 -5.57
C TYR A 132 12.10 6.95 -5.57
N SER A 133 12.45 7.78 -4.59
CA SER A 133 12.08 9.20 -4.64
C SER A 133 12.95 9.90 -5.69
N SER A 134 12.30 10.63 -6.59
CA SER A 134 13.00 11.48 -7.56
C SER A 134 13.57 12.75 -6.91
N THR A 135 12.97 13.17 -5.79
CA THR A 135 13.30 14.40 -5.05
C THR A 135 14.02 14.13 -3.72
N GLY A 136 14.06 12.86 -3.28
CA GLY A 136 14.44 12.49 -1.91
C GLY A 136 13.35 12.76 -0.87
N ASP A 137 12.18 13.25 -1.27
CA ASP A 137 11.04 13.49 -0.40
C ASP A 137 10.18 12.23 -0.23
N ASN A 138 9.71 12.00 0.99
CA ASN A 138 8.74 10.96 1.34
C ASN A 138 7.37 11.20 0.71
N GLN A 139 7.00 12.46 0.46
CA GLN A 139 5.71 12.78 -0.15
C GLN A 139 5.63 12.30 -1.59
N ASP A 140 6.71 12.44 -2.38
CA ASP A 140 6.78 11.91 -3.76
C ASP A 140 6.52 10.39 -3.76
N MET A 141 7.16 9.66 -2.84
CA MET A 141 6.98 8.20 -2.74
C MET A 141 5.56 7.82 -2.31
N ALA A 142 4.97 8.57 -1.36
CA ALA A 142 3.59 8.34 -0.94
C ALA A 142 2.59 8.64 -2.06
N GLU A 143 2.83 9.68 -2.85
CA GLU A 143 2.00 10.01 -4.01
C GLU A 143 2.09 8.90 -5.08
N GLN A 144 3.28 8.39 -5.37
CA GLN A 144 3.47 7.25 -6.28
C GLN A 144 2.66 6.03 -5.83
N VAL A 145 2.69 5.70 -4.52
CA VAL A 145 1.87 4.62 -3.95
C VAL A 145 0.37 4.88 -4.16
N CYS A 146 -0.12 6.08 -3.85
CA CYS A 146 -1.53 6.44 -4.07
C CYS A 146 -1.93 6.30 -5.54
N GLN A 147 -1.15 6.87 -6.45
CA GLN A 147 -1.44 6.84 -7.89
C GLN A 147 -1.47 5.42 -8.44
N MET A 148 -0.59 4.55 -7.98
CA MET A 148 -0.56 3.17 -8.45
C MET A 148 -1.66 2.31 -7.80
N ALA A 149 -1.96 2.51 -6.52
CA ALA A 149 -3.11 1.88 -5.88
C ALA A 149 -4.42 2.27 -6.57
N GLU A 150 -4.55 3.54 -6.99
CA GLU A 150 -5.69 4.03 -7.79
C GLU A 150 -5.75 3.37 -9.18
N ARG A 151 -4.60 3.16 -9.83
CA ARG A 151 -4.52 2.51 -11.16
C ARG A 151 -4.81 1.02 -11.13
N SER A 152 -4.63 0.34 -9.99
CA SER A 152 -4.92 -1.09 -9.88
C SER A 152 -6.37 -1.32 -9.42
N PRO A 153 -7.28 -1.77 -10.32
CA PRO A 153 -8.62 -2.16 -9.91
C PRO A 153 -8.61 -3.43 -9.05
N ALA A 154 -7.58 -4.28 -9.19
CA ALA A 154 -7.41 -5.50 -8.40
C ALA A 154 -6.94 -5.20 -6.97
N CYS A 155 -6.28 -4.06 -6.74
CA CYS A 155 -5.82 -3.69 -5.40
C CYS A 155 -7.00 -3.46 -4.47
N LYS A 156 -7.18 -4.38 -3.51
CA LYS A 156 -8.25 -4.33 -2.49
C LYS A 156 -7.78 -3.71 -1.18
N LEU A 157 -6.47 -3.77 -0.90
CA LEU A 157 -5.89 -3.38 0.37
C LEU A 157 -4.46 -2.89 0.17
N VAL A 158 -4.15 -1.72 0.71
CA VAL A 158 -2.78 -1.23 0.89
C VAL A 158 -2.38 -1.49 2.32
N VAL A 159 -1.23 -2.15 2.52
CA VAL A 159 -0.66 -2.42 3.83
C VAL A 159 0.63 -1.62 3.96
N LEU A 160 0.76 -0.87 5.04
CA LEU A 160 1.96 -0.08 5.33
C LEU A 160 2.46 -0.40 6.74
N LEU A 161 3.76 -0.61 6.83
CA LEU A 161 4.49 -0.64 8.09
C LEU A 161 4.62 0.78 8.66
N ASN A 162 4.06 1.00 9.84
CA ASN A 162 4.12 2.27 10.54
C ASN A 162 5.31 2.33 11.51
N TYR A 163 6.08 3.40 11.38
CA TYR A 163 7.30 3.69 12.14
C TYR A 163 7.15 4.80 13.19
N SER A 164 5.91 5.22 13.52
CA SER A 164 5.64 6.41 14.35
C SER A 164 6.43 6.52 15.67
N ARG A 165 7.02 5.43 16.17
CA ARG A 165 7.81 5.45 17.43
C ARG A 165 9.29 5.80 17.28
N ARG A 166 9.91 5.65 16.10
CA ARG A 166 11.38 5.81 15.93
C ARG A 166 11.85 7.18 15.42
N GLY A 167 10.97 8.14 15.15
CA GLY A 167 11.39 9.38 14.50
C GLY A 167 10.43 10.57 14.60
N LEU A 168 10.00 10.93 15.81
CA LEU A 168 9.10 12.08 16.05
C LEU A 168 9.56 13.38 15.37
N VAL A 169 10.87 13.62 15.26
CA VAL A 169 11.44 14.84 14.66
C VAL A 169 11.33 14.82 13.13
N GLN A 170 11.68 13.72 12.47
CA GLN A 170 11.63 13.62 11.01
C GLN A 170 10.19 13.51 10.50
N GLU A 171 9.31 12.82 11.24
CA GLU A 171 7.87 12.74 10.97
C GLU A 171 7.17 14.09 11.18
N ALA A 172 7.62 14.90 12.15
CA ALA A 172 7.12 16.26 12.34
C ALA A 172 7.57 17.24 11.25
N LEU A 173 8.78 17.07 10.69
CA LEU A 173 9.37 17.99 9.72
C LEU A 173 8.92 17.73 8.27
N TYR A 174 8.80 16.47 7.85
CA TYR A 174 8.53 16.13 6.45
C TYR A 174 7.20 15.39 6.23
N GLY A 175 6.54 14.97 7.32
CA GLY A 175 5.42 14.05 7.28
C GLY A 175 5.86 12.62 6.98
N SER A 176 5.06 11.65 7.41
CA SER A 176 5.27 10.24 7.08
C SER A 176 4.51 9.84 5.81
N ILE A 177 5.02 8.84 5.10
CA ILE A 177 4.30 8.15 4.02
C ILE A 177 2.93 7.70 4.54
N ALA A 178 2.89 7.15 5.75
CA ALA A 178 1.66 6.78 6.42
C ALA A 178 0.68 7.95 6.58
N SER A 179 1.14 9.11 7.06
CA SER A 179 0.27 10.29 7.16
C SER A 179 -0.25 10.72 5.79
N HIS A 180 0.55 10.66 4.73
CA HIS A 180 0.10 11.01 3.39
C HIS A 180 -0.90 9.99 2.84
N LEU A 181 -0.56 8.69 2.84
CA LEU A 181 -1.43 7.61 2.39
C LEU A 181 -2.75 7.61 3.16
N SER A 182 -2.69 7.83 4.45
CA SER A 182 -3.90 7.90 5.26
C SER A 182 -4.85 8.97 4.74
N ARG A 183 -4.35 10.12 4.28
CA ARG A 183 -5.17 11.24 3.78
C ARG A 183 -5.48 11.19 2.30
N HIS A 184 -4.80 10.39 1.50
CA HIS A 184 -4.88 10.46 0.03
C HIS A 184 -5.08 9.11 -0.64
N CYS A 185 -4.89 8.00 0.07
CA CYS A 185 -5.08 6.67 -0.50
C CYS A 185 -6.58 6.42 -0.73
N PRO A 186 -6.98 6.07 -1.95
CA PRO A 186 -8.38 5.78 -2.27
C PRO A 186 -8.80 4.35 -1.89
N LYS A 187 -7.86 3.52 -1.44
CA LYS A 187 -8.07 2.12 -1.08
C LYS A 187 -8.04 1.96 0.44
N PRO A 188 -8.68 0.90 0.98
CA PRO A 188 -8.49 0.51 2.38
C PRO A 188 -7.00 0.45 2.72
N LEU A 189 -6.62 1.09 3.83
CA LEU A 189 -5.24 1.19 4.29
C LEU A 189 -5.10 0.49 5.64
N LEU A 190 -4.30 -0.56 5.69
CA LEU A 190 -3.94 -1.27 6.91
C LEU A 190 -2.57 -0.78 7.38
N LEU A 191 -2.54 -0.22 8.58
CA LEU A 191 -1.33 0.25 9.24
C LEU A 191 -0.91 -0.78 10.29
N LEU A 192 0.26 -1.37 10.08
CA LEU A 192 0.85 -2.34 11.00
C LEU A 192 1.90 -1.65 11.85
N GLN A 193 1.76 -1.75 13.16
CA GLN A 193 2.78 -1.29 14.10
C GLN A 193 3.84 -2.38 14.24
N GLN A 194 5.10 -1.99 14.29
CA GLN A 194 6.13 -2.93 14.73
C GLN A 194 5.96 -3.23 16.23
N PRO A 195 6.06 -4.50 16.64
CA PRO A 195 6.27 -4.83 18.04
C PRO A 195 7.62 -4.27 18.52
N GLU A 196 7.66 -3.79 19.76
CA GLU A 196 8.88 -3.27 20.41
C GLU A 196 9.96 -4.34 20.59
#